data_AF-Q28ST7-F1
#
_entry.id   AF-Q28ST7-F1
#
_cell.length_a   1.000
_cell.length_b   1.000
_cell.length_c   1.000
_cell.angle_alpha   90.00
_cell.angle_beta   90.00
_cell.angle_gamma   90.00
#
_symmetry.space_group_name_H-M   'P 1'
#
loop_
_entity.id
_entity.type
_entity.pdbx_description
1 polymer ?
#
loop_
_entity_poly.entity_id
_entity_poly.type
_entity_poly.pdbx_seq_one_letter_code
_entity_poly.pdbx_strand_id
1 'polypeptide(L)' 'MSRPATEITVADVYIALGMSWTGPEDGEDNPPDCKIEAALHGVVDRAMQKAETVLVDELAIVTISDLSNGLGRS' A
#
# COMPACT_ATOMS: atom_id res chain seq x y z
N MET A 1 -14.68 -6.85 -19.74
CA MET A 1 -13.59 -7.33 -20.63
C MET A 1 -12.27 -7.07 -19.94
N SER A 2 -11.31 -7.99 -20.04
CA SER A 2 -9.97 -7.83 -19.47
C SER A 2 -9.12 -6.84 -20.28
N ARG A 3 -8.36 -5.97 -19.59
CA ARG A 3 -7.36 -5.08 -20.20
C ARG A 3 -6.11 -5.88 -20.64
N PRO A 4 -5.36 -5.44 -21.66
CA PRO A 4 -4.09 -6.05 -22.02
C PRO A 4 -3.02 -5.84 -20.93
N ALA A 5 -2.07 -6.77 -20.81
CA ALA A 5 -1.01 -6.74 -19.78
C ALA A 5 -0.07 -5.53 -19.89
N THR A 6 -0.01 -4.89 -21.06
CA THR A 6 0.72 -3.64 -21.31
C THR A 6 0.02 -2.40 -20.77
N GLU A 7 -1.25 -2.53 -20.36
CA GLU A 7 -2.01 -1.43 -19.76
C GLU A 7 -2.20 -1.62 -18.25
N ILE A 8 -2.12 -2.85 -17.74
CA ILE A 8 -2.29 -3.14 -16.31
C ILE A 8 -0.98 -2.85 -15.59
N THR A 9 -1.02 -1.92 -14.66
CA THR A 9 0.11 -1.55 -13.80
C THR A 9 0.22 -2.46 -12.59
N VAL A 10 1.37 -2.47 -11.92
CA VAL A 10 1.51 -3.17 -10.63
C VAL A 10 0.64 -2.50 -9.57
N ALA A 11 0.43 -1.18 -9.65
CA ALA A 11 -0.49 -0.45 -8.79
C ALA A 11 -1.95 -0.95 -8.94
N ASP A 12 -2.42 -1.18 -10.17
CA ASP A 12 -3.75 -1.75 -10.42
C ASP A 12 -3.94 -3.08 -9.68
N VAL A 13 -2.92 -3.95 -9.70
CA VAL A 13 -2.94 -5.24 -9.01
C VAL A 13 -2.85 -5.07 -7.49
N TYR A 14 -1.97 -4.18 -7.00
CA TYR A 14 -1.81 -3.89 -5.59
C TYR A 14 -3.13 -3.44 -4.94
N ILE A 15 -3.83 -2.51 -5.60
CA ILE A 15 -5.13 -1.99 -5.16
C ILE A 15 -6.20 -3.09 -5.24
N ALA A 16 -6.24 -3.87 -6.32
CA ALA A 16 -7.22 -4.93 -6.49
C ALA A 16 -7.11 -6.05 -5.43
N LEU A 17 -5.91 -6.26 -4.89
CA LEU A 17 -5.65 -7.22 -3.82
C LEU A 17 -5.92 -6.66 -2.42
N GLY A 18 -6.19 -5.37 -2.28
CA GLY A 18 -6.41 -4.73 -0.98
C GLY A 18 -5.18 -4.73 -0.08
N MET A 19 -3.96 -4.68 -0.66
CA MET A 19 -2.70 -4.77 0.07
C MET A 19 -2.31 -3.47 0.81
N SER A 20 -3.28 -2.69 1.28
CA SER A 20 -3.03 -1.40 1.91
C SER A 20 -2.64 -1.48 3.38
N TRP A 21 -2.01 -0.42 3.92
CA TRP A 21 -1.75 -0.33 5.36
C TRP A 21 -3.06 -0.31 6.14
N THR A 22 -3.20 -1.20 7.14
CA THR A 22 -4.43 -1.34 7.95
C THR A 22 -4.30 -0.77 9.36
N GLY A 23 -3.17 -0.15 9.70
CA GLY A 23 -2.94 0.34 11.06
C GLY A 23 -2.59 -0.77 12.05
N PRO A 24 -2.35 -0.40 13.32
CA PRO A 24 -2.32 -1.34 14.42
C PRO A 24 -3.69 -2.03 14.58
N GLU A 25 -3.70 -3.31 14.95
CA GLU A 25 -4.94 -3.99 15.32
C GLU A 25 -5.41 -3.53 16.71
N ASP A 26 -6.66 -3.06 16.80
CA ASP A 26 -7.30 -2.84 18.10
C ASP A 26 -7.59 -4.19 18.76
N GLY A 27 -7.23 -4.36 20.02
CA GLY A 27 -7.41 -5.61 20.76
C GLY A 27 -7.56 -5.41 22.27
N GLU A 28 -7.95 -6.45 23.00
CA GLU A 28 -8.11 -6.39 24.47
C GLU A 28 -6.82 -5.94 25.20
N ASP A 29 -5.66 -6.15 24.58
CA ASP A 29 -4.35 -5.72 25.08
C ASP A 29 -4.01 -4.25 24.79
N ASN A 30 -4.85 -3.53 24.03
CA ASN A 30 -4.67 -2.11 23.72
C ASN A 30 -5.93 -1.28 24.02
N PRO A 31 -6.23 -1.01 25.30
CA PRO A 31 -7.38 -0.18 25.67
C PRO A 31 -7.21 1.27 25.17
N PRO A 32 -8.21 1.85 24.48
CA PRO A 32 -8.11 3.11 23.74
C PRO A 32 -7.99 4.38 24.61
N ASP A 33 -7.82 4.23 25.92
CA ASP A 33 -7.94 5.31 26.89
C ASP A 33 -6.64 6.14 27.01
N CYS A 34 -5.52 5.64 26.49
CA CYS A 34 -4.25 6.35 26.50
C CYS A 34 -4.18 7.40 25.38
N LYS A 35 -4.36 8.68 25.74
CA LYS A 35 -4.31 9.81 24.78
C LYS A 35 -2.96 9.96 24.06
N ILE A 36 -1.86 9.57 24.69
CA ILE A 36 -0.52 9.65 24.07
C ILE A 36 -0.39 8.58 22.99
N GLU A 37 -0.85 7.36 23.28
CA GLU A 37 -0.84 6.25 22.32
C GLU A 37 -1.74 6.54 21.12
N ALA A 38 -2.96 7.04 21.35
CA ALA A 38 -3.84 7.49 20.27
C ALA A 38 -3.17 8.56 19.38
N ALA A 39 -2.47 9.52 19.98
CA ALA A 39 -1.73 10.54 19.24
C ALA A 39 -0.55 9.93 18.45
N LEU A 40 0.15 8.95 19.02
CA LEU A 40 1.24 8.22 18.35
C LEU A 40 0.71 7.44 17.15
N HIS A 41 -0.36 6.67 17.30
CA HIS A 41 -1.01 5.94 16.19
C HIS A 41 -1.41 6.89 15.07
N GLY A 42 -2.03 8.03 15.40
CA GLY A 42 -2.37 9.03 14.39
C GLY A 42 -1.15 9.62 13.66
N VAL A 43 0.03 9.72 14.30
CA VAL A 43 1.27 10.12 13.62
C VAL A 43 1.76 9.02 12.69
N VAL A 44 1.75 7.77 13.15
CA VAL A 44 2.18 6.60 12.37
C VAL A 44 1.29 6.42 11.14
N ASP A 45 -0.04 6.45 11.30
CA ASP A 45 -0.99 6.27 10.20
C ASP A 45 -0.80 7.33 9.12
N ARG A 46 -0.61 8.60 9.49
CA ARG A 46 -0.31 9.65 8.52
C ARG A 46 1.02 9.44 7.80
N ALA A 47 2.04 8.91 8.48
CA ALA A 47 3.31 8.61 7.85
C ALA A 47 3.18 7.43 6.88
N MET A 48 2.45 6.38 7.28
CA MET A 48 2.21 5.20 6.45
C MET A 48 1.34 5.52 5.23
N GLN A 49 0.30 6.33 5.36
CA GLN A 49 -0.52 6.80 4.23
C GLN A 49 0.32 7.57 3.19
N LYS A 50 1.27 8.40 3.64
CA LYS A 50 2.19 9.10 2.74
C LYS A 50 3.16 8.13 2.06
N ALA A 51 3.73 7.19 2.80
CA ALA A 51 4.62 6.19 2.25
C ALA A 51 3.89 5.30 1.23
N GLU A 52 2.64 4.94 1.51
CA GLU A 52 1.80 4.15 0.60
C GLU A 52 1.45 4.93 -0.67
N THR A 53 1.20 6.24 -0.58
CA THR A 53 1.01 7.07 -1.78
C THR A 53 2.24 7.01 -2.68
N VAL A 54 3.44 7.19 -2.11
CA VAL A 54 4.70 7.07 -2.85
C VAL A 54 4.87 5.67 -3.44
N LEU A 55 4.57 4.63 -2.67
CA LEU A 55 4.63 3.25 -3.16
C LEU A 55 3.72 3.05 -4.37
N VAL A 56 2.46 3.46 -4.27
CA VAL A 56 1.48 3.33 -5.36
C VAL A 56 1.92 4.09 -6.59
N ASP A 57 2.47 5.29 -6.44
CA ASP A 57 3.01 6.08 -7.55
C ASP A 57 4.16 5.35 -8.27
N GLU A 58 5.09 4.74 -7.52
CA GLU A 58 6.18 3.94 -8.10
C GLU A 58 5.65 2.67 -8.80
N LEU A 59 4.66 1.99 -8.20
CA LEU A 59 4.03 0.81 -8.78
C LEU A 59 3.20 1.11 -10.03
N ALA A 60 2.74 2.35 -10.20
CA ALA A 60 1.97 2.77 -11.37
C ALA A 60 2.82 2.91 -12.64
N ILE A 61 4.15 2.98 -12.50
CA ILE A 61 5.08 3.13 -13.63
C ILE A 61 5.38 1.77 -14.30
N VAL A 62 5.23 0.67 -13.57
CA VAL A 62 5.57 -0.68 -14.04
C VAL A 62 4.31 -1.42 -14.48
N THR A 63 4.30 -1.96 -15.70
CA THR A 63 3.21 -2.82 -16.19
C THR A 63 3.46 -4.30 -15.90
N ILE A 64 2.41 -5.12 -15.97
CA ILE A 64 2.56 -6.58 -15.87
C ILE A 64 3.40 -7.14 -17.02
N SER A 65 3.33 -6.51 -18.20
CA SER A 65 4.23 -6.85 -19.31
C SER A 65 5.69 -6.57 -18.98
N ASP A 66 6.01 -5.47 -18.30
CA ASP A 66 7.38 -5.11 -17.92
C ASP A 66 7.99 -6.13 -16.95
N LEU A 67 7.21 -6.58 -15.96
CA LEU A 67 7.63 -7.65 -15.06
C LEU A 67 7.92 -8.95 -15.81
N SER A 68 7.05 -9.31 -16.76
CA SER A 68 7.20 -10.52 -17.58
C SER A 68 8.45 -10.45 -18.49
N ASN A 69 8.87 -9.24 -18.84
CA ASN A 69 10.06 -8.96 -19.65
C ASN A 69 11.34 -8.78 -18.81
N GLY A 70 11.27 -8.93 -17.49
CA GLY A 70 12.44 -8.88 -16.60
C GLY A 70 12.82 -7.49 -16.09
N LEU A 71 11.97 -6.47 -16.27
CA LEU A 71 12.20 -5.10 -15.78
C LEU A 71 12.16 -4.99 -14.23
N GLY A 72 12.04 -6.10 -13.50
CA GLY A 72 12.07 -6.16 -12.03
C GLY A 72 13.43 -6.49 -11.41
N ARG A 73 14.51 -6.56 -12.19
CA ARG A 73 15.88 -6.80 -11.71
C ARG A 73 16.78 -5.60 -12.05
N SER A 74 16.92 -4.68 -11.10
CA SER A 74 18.13 -3.86 -10.97
C SER A 74 19.00 -4.43 -9.86
#